data_AF-A0A915LCX2-F1
#
_entry.id   AF-A0A915LCX2-F1
#
_cell.length_a   1.000
_cell.length_b   1.000
_cell.length_c   1.000
_cell.angle_alpha   90.00
_cell.angle_beta   90.00
_cell.angle_gamma   90.00
#
_symmetry.space_group_name_H-M   'P 1'
#
loop_
_entity.id
_entity.type
_entity.pdbx_description
1 polymer ?
#
loop_
_entity_poly.entity_id
_entity_poly.type
_entity_poly.pdbx_seq_one_letter_code
_entity_poly.pdbx_strand_id
1 'polypeptide(L)'
;MDLIAKEQYLSDAFVMFTLMQDIANGLIALHQSSIGVHGMLSSENCLINDRWQVKISDFGLNMIRESQPMSKRKLLWTAPELLRENNRKGTKEGDVYSFAIICCELVNRETVWNGVEREDDVDEILYRLRRSNVAIPHRPQLHPREEINQNFLHLVRDCWSENPPERPKIDQVRSMLKQMVSDGNKNLMDYVFGMLEQYASSLEQEVEERTRELVEEKRKSDILLYRMLPKQVAEKLKLGEYVEPEQFMAATIFFSDVVSFTTLAINLLNGLYTSFDGIIDTHDVYKVETIGDAGRIHISTTTNHYLTNIIGGYVTEPRGEVIIKGKGVMETFWLLGHSGDSHYFSGTGVANADRDTPEPV
;
A
#
# COMPACT_ATOMS: atom_id res chain seq x y z
N MET A 1 16.46 -19.17 -3.11
CA MET A 1 15.14 -19.19 -2.46
C MET A 1 15.09 -17.92 -1.64
N ASP A 2 14.31 -16.92 -2.08
CA ASP A 2 14.41 -15.54 -1.61
C ASP A 2 14.11 -15.41 -0.11
N LEU A 3 15.15 -15.06 0.66
CA LEU A 3 15.03 -14.66 2.06
C LEU A 3 14.16 -13.39 2.21
N ILE A 4 14.10 -12.59 1.14
CA ILE A 4 13.45 -11.27 1.09
C ILE A 4 11.92 -11.41 1.03
N ALA A 5 11.37 -12.46 0.42
CA ALA A 5 9.93 -12.70 0.41
C ALA A 5 9.34 -13.07 1.79
N LYS A 6 10.20 -13.26 2.80
CA LYS A 6 9.86 -13.50 4.22
C LYS A 6 10.22 -12.30 5.11
N GLU A 7 10.26 -11.10 4.54
CA GLU A 7 10.69 -9.83 5.18
C GLU A 7 10.09 -9.59 6.58
N GLN A 8 8.88 -10.09 6.85
CA GLN A 8 8.18 -9.84 8.12
C GLN A 8 8.62 -10.77 9.27
N TYR A 9 9.22 -11.93 8.99
CA TYR A 9 9.70 -12.88 10.02
C TYR A 9 11.15 -12.65 10.43
N LEU A 10 11.92 -11.96 9.58
CA LEU A 10 13.27 -11.46 9.89
C LEU A 10 13.23 -10.18 10.73
N SER A 11 12.02 -9.76 11.16
CA SER A 11 11.77 -8.62 12.03
C SER A 11 12.36 -8.73 13.42
N ASP A 12 12.86 -9.91 13.80
CA ASP A 12 13.35 -10.11 15.15
C ASP A 12 14.87 -10.18 15.21
N ALA A 13 15.47 -9.31 16.03
CA ALA A 13 16.88 -9.36 16.38
C ALA A 13 17.33 -10.76 16.80
N PHE A 14 16.52 -11.49 17.58
CA PHE A 14 16.81 -12.85 18.01
C PHE A 14 16.96 -13.83 16.83
N VAL A 15 16.06 -13.76 15.84
CA VAL A 15 16.15 -14.59 14.62
C VAL A 15 17.44 -14.25 13.87
N MET A 16 17.71 -12.96 13.64
CA MET A 16 18.92 -12.51 12.94
C MET A 16 20.19 -13.02 13.63
N PHE A 17 20.31 -12.85 14.94
CA PHE A 17 21.47 -13.31 15.70
C PHE A 17 21.61 -14.84 15.67
N THR A 18 20.51 -15.59 15.66
CA THR A 18 20.56 -17.06 15.57
C THR A 18 21.07 -17.51 14.20
N LEU A 19 20.61 -16.89 13.11
CA LEU A 19 21.12 -17.17 11.77
C LEU A 19 22.62 -16.85 11.66
N MET A 20 23.06 -15.71 12.21
CA MET A 20 24.48 -15.33 12.24
C MET A 20 25.33 -16.32 13.04
N GLN A 21 24.82 -16.82 14.17
CA GLN A 21 25.49 -17.86 14.97
C GLN A 21 25.63 -19.17 14.18
N ASP A 22 24.59 -19.60 13.47
CA ASP A 22 24.65 -20.79 12.64
C ASP A 22 25.69 -20.67 11.51
N ILE A 23 25.75 -19.52 10.85
CA ILE A 23 26.78 -19.24 9.82
C ILE A 23 28.18 -19.26 10.45
N ALA A 24 28.37 -18.60 11.59
CA ALA A 24 29.66 -18.60 12.28
C ALA A 24 30.10 -20.02 12.69
N ASN A 25 29.17 -20.84 13.20
CA ASN A 25 29.43 -22.24 13.54
C ASN A 25 29.77 -23.08 12.30
N GLY A 26 29.07 -22.86 11.18
CA GLY A 26 29.37 -23.51 9.91
C GLY A 26 30.76 -23.18 9.40
N LEU A 27 31.17 -21.91 9.48
CA LEU A 27 32.52 -21.47 9.10
C LEU A 27 33.59 -22.06 10.02
N ILE A 28 33.37 -22.13 11.33
CA ILE A 28 34.30 -22.77 12.27
C ILE A 28 34.52 -24.24 11.88
N ALA A 29 33.44 -24.99 11.65
CA ALA A 29 33.52 -26.39 11.25
C ALA A 29 34.29 -26.55 9.94
N LEU A 30 34.05 -25.67 8.96
CA LEU A 30 34.75 -25.70 7.69
C LEU A 30 36.24 -25.34 7.84
N HIS A 31 36.57 -24.31 8.62
CA HIS A 31 37.94 -23.85 8.87
C HIS A 31 38.81 -24.87 9.62
N GLN A 32 38.17 -25.75 10.39
CA GLN A 32 38.81 -26.86 11.10
C GLN A 32 38.86 -28.16 10.28
N SER A 33 38.06 -28.26 9.23
CA SER A 33 38.06 -29.41 8.32
C SER A 33 39.27 -29.39 7.38
N SER A 34 39.47 -30.49 6.63
CA SER A 34 40.47 -30.57 5.56
C SER A 34 40.23 -29.61 4.39
N ILE A 35 39.03 -29.05 4.26
CA ILE A 35 38.69 -28.06 3.23
C ILE A 35 39.29 -26.69 3.57
N GLY A 36 39.31 -26.34 4.86
CA GLY A 36 40.03 -25.21 5.43
C GLY A 36 39.43 -23.82 5.19
N VAL A 37 38.78 -23.57 4.05
CA VAL A 37 38.15 -22.28 3.70
C VAL A 37 36.91 -22.48 2.82
N HIS A 38 35.98 -21.53 2.87
CA HIS A 38 34.82 -21.50 1.97
C HIS A 38 35.18 -20.87 0.62
N GLY A 39 35.83 -19.71 0.67
CA GLY A 39 36.40 -18.99 -0.47
C GLY A 39 35.41 -18.21 -1.33
N MET A 40 34.12 -18.54 -1.29
CA MET A 40 33.04 -17.78 -1.97
C MET A 40 31.78 -17.69 -1.10
N LEU A 41 31.94 -17.35 0.19
CA LEU A 41 30.78 -17.24 1.07
C LEU A 41 29.91 -16.06 0.64
N SER A 42 28.60 -16.28 0.56
CA SER A 42 27.60 -15.26 0.25
C SER A 42 26.25 -15.68 0.85
N SER A 43 25.28 -14.77 0.90
CA SER A 43 23.93 -15.06 1.35
C SER A 43 23.24 -16.15 0.51
N GLU A 44 23.55 -16.27 -0.79
CA GLU A 44 23.05 -17.34 -1.66
C GLU A 44 23.48 -18.75 -1.22
N ASN A 45 24.63 -18.84 -0.55
CA ASN A 45 25.24 -20.10 -0.11
C ASN A 45 24.82 -20.50 1.31
N CYS A 46 24.04 -19.65 2.00
CA CYS A 46 23.50 -19.86 3.34
C CYS A 46 22.04 -20.33 3.24
N LEU A 47 21.83 -21.65 3.26
CA LEU A 47 20.51 -22.26 3.08
C LEU A 47 19.82 -22.47 4.43
N ILE A 48 18.52 -22.18 4.51
CA ILE A 48 17.71 -22.43 5.72
C ILE A 48 16.90 -23.71 5.53
N ASN A 49 16.95 -24.61 6.51
CA ASN A 49 16.15 -25.84 6.52
C ASN A 49 14.80 -25.64 7.25
N ASP A 50 13.95 -26.68 7.22
CA ASP A 50 12.62 -26.65 7.87
C ASP A 50 12.68 -26.44 9.40
N ARG A 51 13.86 -26.59 10.01
CA ARG A 51 14.11 -26.31 11.42
C ARG A 51 14.65 -24.91 11.69
N TRP A 52 14.61 -24.01 10.69
CA TRP A 52 15.16 -22.66 10.76
C TRP A 52 16.66 -22.58 11.07
N GLN A 53 17.40 -23.65 10.74
CA GLN A 53 18.85 -23.68 10.90
C GLN A 53 19.54 -23.32 9.59
N VAL A 54 20.60 -22.52 9.67
CA VAL A 54 21.43 -22.22 8.50
C VAL A 54 22.42 -23.36 8.25
N LYS A 55 22.54 -23.76 6.98
CA LYS A 55 23.55 -24.67 6.47
C LYS A 55 24.30 -23.99 5.34
N ILE A 56 25.62 -23.95 5.49
CA ILE A 56 26.51 -23.44 4.45
C ILE A 56 26.62 -24.49 3.35
N SER A 57 26.59 -24.06 2.10
CA SER A 57 26.65 -24.90 0.90
C SER A 57 27.68 -24.36 -0.09
N ASP A 58 27.97 -25.08 -1.18
CA ASP A 58 28.93 -24.68 -2.20
C ASP A 58 30.32 -24.36 -1.59
N PHE A 59 30.98 -25.35 -0.99
CA PHE A 59 32.36 -25.23 -0.51
C PHE A 59 33.21 -26.40 -0.98
N GLY A 60 34.54 -26.24 -1.00
CA GLY A 60 35.46 -27.30 -1.43
C GLY A 60 35.50 -27.58 -2.94
N LEU A 61 34.81 -26.80 -3.76
CA LEU A 61 34.77 -26.96 -5.22
C LEU A 61 35.82 -26.12 -5.96
N ASN A 62 36.99 -25.90 -5.36
CA ASN A 62 38.01 -24.96 -5.86
C ASN A 62 38.43 -25.25 -7.32
N MET A 63 38.65 -26.53 -7.66
CA MET A 63 39.04 -26.95 -9.02
C MET A 63 37.96 -26.61 -10.07
N ILE A 64 36.69 -26.82 -9.72
CA ILE A 64 35.56 -26.54 -10.62
C ILE A 64 35.41 -25.02 -10.79
N ARG A 65 35.53 -24.26 -9.70
CA ARG A 65 35.43 -22.80 -9.70
C ARG A 65 36.53 -22.12 -10.51
N GLU A 66 37.76 -22.64 -10.46
CA GLU A 66 38.86 -22.15 -11.28
C GLU A 66 38.59 -22.34 -12.78
N SER A 67 37.86 -23.40 -13.16
CA SER A 67 37.55 -23.73 -14.55
C SER A 67 36.37 -22.95 -15.15
N GLN A 68 35.54 -22.31 -14.31
CA GLN A 68 34.32 -21.63 -14.75
C GLN A 68 34.47 -20.10 -14.73
N PRO A 69 33.83 -19.38 -15.66
CA PRO A 69 33.73 -17.93 -15.58
C PRO A 69 32.86 -17.56 -14.36
N MET A 70 33.38 -16.69 -13.52
CA MET A 70 32.66 -16.20 -12.34
C MET A 70 31.89 -14.94 -12.69
N SER A 71 30.60 -14.91 -12.37
CA SER A 71 29.80 -13.69 -12.49
C SER A 71 30.35 -12.62 -11.56
N LYS A 72 30.48 -11.38 -12.05
CA LYS A 72 30.93 -10.23 -11.26
C LYS A 72 30.07 -9.99 -10.02
N ARG A 73 28.77 -10.28 -10.09
CA ARG A 73 27.85 -10.13 -8.96
C ARG A 73 28.25 -11.01 -7.76
N LYS A 74 28.78 -12.21 -8.01
CA LYS A 74 29.26 -13.12 -6.94
C LYS A 74 30.49 -12.58 -6.20
N LEU A 75 31.21 -11.62 -6.80
CA LEU A 75 32.40 -11.00 -6.20
C LEU A 75 32.06 -9.93 -5.16
N LEU A 76 30.79 -9.52 -5.03
CA LEU A 76 30.36 -8.45 -4.12
C LEU A 76 30.51 -8.80 -2.62
N TRP A 77 30.67 -10.08 -2.29
CA TRP A 77 30.99 -10.56 -0.93
C TRP A 77 32.48 -10.85 -0.75
N THR A 78 33.29 -10.76 -1.81
CA THR A 78 34.70 -11.14 -1.78
C THR A 78 35.54 -10.04 -1.15
N ALA A 79 36.45 -10.43 -0.26
CA ALA A 79 37.34 -9.51 0.44
C ALA A 79 38.24 -8.73 -0.53
N PRO A 80 38.53 -7.44 -0.25
CA PRO A 80 39.21 -6.56 -1.19
C PRO A 80 40.62 -7.00 -1.54
N GLU A 81 41.35 -7.64 -0.62
CA GLU A 81 42.67 -8.24 -0.89
C GLU A 81 42.59 -9.39 -1.89
N LEU A 82 41.56 -10.23 -1.80
CA LEU A 82 41.36 -11.36 -2.72
C LEU A 82 40.99 -10.85 -4.12
N LEU A 83 40.21 -9.75 -4.19
CA LEU A 83 39.87 -9.09 -5.44
C LEU A 83 41.08 -8.47 -6.14
N ARG A 84 42.05 -7.94 -5.38
CA ARG A 84 43.30 -7.35 -5.89
C ARG A 84 44.27 -8.41 -6.40
N GLU A 85 44.43 -9.47 -5.63
CA GLU A 85 45.34 -10.58 -5.97
C GLU A 85 44.72 -11.57 -6.97
N ASN A 86 43.45 -11.39 -7.32
CA ASN A 86 42.66 -12.33 -8.12
C ASN A 86 42.70 -13.76 -7.53
N ASN A 87 42.73 -13.86 -6.20
CA ASN A 87 42.81 -15.12 -5.47
C ASN A 87 41.40 -15.71 -5.32
N ARG A 88 41.10 -16.70 -6.16
CA ARG A 88 39.81 -17.41 -6.18
C ARG A 88 39.68 -18.54 -5.16
N LYS A 89 40.78 -18.91 -4.48
CA LYS A 89 40.76 -19.97 -3.44
C LYS A 89 40.22 -19.44 -2.12
N GLY A 90 40.37 -18.13 -1.90
CA GLY A 90 39.99 -17.45 -0.68
C GLY A 90 40.89 -17.78 0.50
N THR A 91 40.59 -17.15 1.64
CA THR A 91 41.32 -17.25 2.91
C THR A 91 40.32 -17.29 4.06
N LYS A 92 40.78 -17.68 5.25
CA LYS A 92 39.92 -17.68 6.45
C LYS A 92 39.47 -16.26 6.80
N GLU A 93 40.37 -15.30 6.67
CA GLU A 93 40.14 -13.87 6.86
C GLU A 93 39.19 -13.32 5.78
N GLY A 94 39.26 -13.86 4.56
CA GLY A 94 38.33 -13.57 3.48
C GLY A 94 36.90 -14.05 3.79
N ASP A 95 36.76 -15.25 4.35
CA ASP A 95 35.46 -15.75 4.79
C ASP A 95 34.85 -14.89 5.92
N VAL A 96 35.68 -14.38 6.85
CA VAL A 96 35.25 -13.45 7.91
C VAL A 96 34.75 -12.12 7.32
N TYR A 97 35.40 -11.61 6.26
CA TYR A 97 34.91 -10.45 5.54
C TYR A 97 33.54 -10.73 4.90
N SER A 98 33.42 -11.84 4.17
CA SER A 98 32.16 -12.23 3.53
C SER A 98 31.04 -12.41 4.56
N PHE A 99 31.34 -12.96 5.74
CA PHE A 99 30.42 -13.04 6.86
C PHE A 99 29.91 -11.65 7.29
N ALA A 100 30.78 -10.64 7.37
CA ALA A 100 30.38 -9.27 7.70
C ALA A 100 29.42 -8.66 6.67
N ILE A 101 29.64 -8.94 5.39
CA ILE A 101 28.75 -8.51 4.31
C ILE A 101 27.37 -9.15 4.48
N ILE A 102 27.30 -10.45 4.80
CA ILE A 102 26.03 -11.14 5.10
C ILE A 102 25.35 -10.56 6.34
N CYS A 103 26.11 -10.25 7.40
CA CYS A 103 25.57 -9.58 8.57
C CYS A 103 24.95 -8.23 8.22
N CYS A 104 25.56 -7.47 7.31
CA CYS A 104 25.00 -6.22 6.80
C CYS A 104 23.68 -6.43 6.05
N GLU A 105 23.55 -7.49 5.23
CA GLU A 105 22.28 -7.85 4.56
C GLU A 105 21.17 -8.11 5.58
N LEU A 106 21.48 -8.91 6.60
CA LEU A 106 20.52 -9.28 7.63
C LEU A 106 20.06 -8.04 8.41
N VAL A 107 20.98 -7.14 8.76
CA VAL A 107 20.71 -5.91 9.52
C VAL A 107 19.89 -4.89 8.74
N ASN A 108 20.25 -4.65 7.48
CA ASN A 108 19.58 -3.65 6.66
C ASN A 108 18.27 -4.19 6.04
N ARG A 109 18.13 -5.52 5.96
CA ARG A 109 17.04 -6.24 5.28
C ARG A 109 16.90 -5.91 3.80
N GLU A 110 18.01 -5.61 3.16
CA GLU A 110 18.10 -5.32 1.74
C GLU A 110 19.44 -5.83 1.20
N THR A 111 19.56 -5.85 -0.12
CA THR A 111 20.83 -6.15 -0.76
C THR A 111 21.87 -5.10 -0.36
N VAL A 112 23.04 -5.53 0.11
CA VAL A 112 24.11 -4.68 0.68
C VAL A 112 24.45 -3.43 -0.14
N TRP A 113 24.47 -3.60 -1.45
CA TRP A 113 24.88 -2.58 -2.39
C TRP A 113 23.61 -2.01 -3.04
N ASN A 114 23.12 -0.89 -2.49
CA ASN A 114 21.89 -0.25 -2.97
C ASN A 114 22.04 0.24 -4.42
N GLY A 115 20.98 0.08 -5.21
CA GLY A 115 20.90 0.61 -6.58
C GLY A 115 21.67 -0.18 -7.64
N VAL A 116 22.01 -1.45 -7.39
CA VAL A 116 22.64 -2.32 -8.39
C VAL A 116 21.57 -2.87 -9.35
N GLU A 117 21.20 -2.06 -10.34
CA GLU A 117 20.25 -2.44 -11.40
C GLU A 117 20.97 -2.95 -12.65
N ARG A 118 22.18 -2.44 -12.93
CA ARG A 118 22.95 -2.72 -14.15
C ARG A 118 24.29 -3.38 -13.82
N GLU A 119 24.92 -3.99 -14.83
CA GLU A 119 26.28 -4.55 -14.67
C GLU A 119 27.34 -3.47 -14.40
N ASP A 120 27.18 -2.28 -14.98
CA ASP A 120 28.10 -1.15 -14.77
C ASP A 120 28.18 -0.72 -13.28
N ASP A 121 27.08 -0.85 -12.54
CA ASP A 121 27.03 -0.54 -11.10
C ASP A 121 27.92 -1.51 -10.31
N VAL A 122 27.92 -2.80 -10.70
CA VAL A 122 28.77 -3.84 -10.11
C VAL A 122 30.24 -3.53 -10.38
N ASP A 123 30.58 -3.11 -11.60
CA ASP A 123 31.95 -2.75 -11.96
C ASP A 123 32.48 -1.57 -11.15
N GLU A 124 31.66 -0.53 -10.93
CA GLU A 124 32.05 0.62 -10.11
C GLU A 124 32.28 0.23 -8.64
N ILE A 125 31.43 -0.63 -8.07
CA ILE A 125 31.61 -1.15 -6.70
C ILE A 125 32.90 -1.95 -6.61
N LEU A 126 33.13 -2.89 -7.53
CA LEU A 126 34.34 -3.70 -7.56
C LEU A 126 35.60 -2.86 -7.75
N TYR A 127 35.52 -1.80 -8.57
CA TYR A 127 36.59 -0.84 -8.73
C TYR A 127 36.91 -0.14 -7.41
N ARG A 128 35.90 0.37 -6.70
CA ARG A 128 36.08 1.03 -5.39
C ARG A 128 36.62 0.08 -4.32
N LEU A 129 36.15 -1.17 -4.29
CA LEU A 129 36.62 -2.20 -3.35
C LEU A 129 38.09 -2.56 -3.57
N ARG A 130 38.53 -2.62 -4.83
CA ARG A 130 39.94 -2.95 -5.16
C ARG A 130 40.93 -1.87 -4.75
N ARG A 131 40.52 -0.60 -4.63
CA ARG A 131 41.44 0.49 -4.32
C ARG A 131 42.00 0.36 -2.90
N SER A 132 43.27 -0.03 -2.79
CA SER A 132 44.04 0.09 -1.55
C SER A 132 44.43 1.56 -1.30
N ASN A 133 44.68 1.93 -0.03
CA ASN A 133 45.18 3.25 0.40
C ASN A 133 44.23 4.45 0.26
N VAL A 134 42.92 4.22 0.39
CA VAL A 134 41.96 5.32 0.58
C VAL A 134 41.79 5.57 2.07
N ALA A 135 41.70 6.84 2.49
CA ALA A 135 41.54 7.22 3.90
C ALA A 135 40.29 6.58 4.54
N ILE A 136 39.25 6.33 3.74
CA ILE A 136 38.04 5.62 4.15
C ILE A 136 37.81 4.51 3.11
N PRO A 137 38.05 3.24 3.47
CA PRO A 137 37.76 2.11 2.60
C PRO A 137 36.29 2.07 2.20
N HIS A 138 35.99 1.72 0.95
CA HIS A 138 34.60 1.56 0.53
C HIS A 138 33.99 0.35 1.24
N ARG A 139 32.93 0.61 2.02
CA ARG A 139 32.20 -0.40 2.77
C ARG A 139 30.70 -0.14 2.64
N PRO A 140 29.88 -1.19 2.79
CA PRO A 140 28.44 -1.03 2.92
C PRO A 140 28.07 -0.14 4.09
N GLN A 141 26.96 0.57 3.96
CA GLN A 141 26.43 1.36 5.05
C GLN A 141 25.54 0.48 5.94
N LEU A 142 25.79 0.48 7.25
CA LEU A 142 24.95 -0.20 8.23
C LEU A 142 23.81 0.74 8.62
N HIS A 143 22.61 0.43 8.16
CA HIS A 143 21.37 1.12 8.50
C HIS A 143 20.41 0.12 9.13
N PRO A 144 20.59 -0.19 10.42
CA PRO A 144 19.71 -1.14 11.09
C PRO A 144 18.27 -0.60 11.06
N ARG A 145 17.32 -1.44 10.63
CA ARG A 145 15.88 -1.08 10.64
C ARG A 145 15.29 -1.04 12.07
N GLU A 146 16.03 -1.54 13.06
CA GLU A 146 15.64 -1.65 14.47
C GLU A 146 16.78 -1.25 15.41
N GLU A 147 16.48 -1.07 16.70
CA GLU A 147 17.49 -0.83 17.72
C GLU A 147 18.37 -2.08 17.92
N ILE A 148 19.53 -2.10 17.26
CA ILE A 148 20.54 -3.14 17.42
C ILE A 148 21.67 -2.64 18.32
N ASN A 149 22.19 -3.52 19.17
CA ASN A 149 23.31 -3.24 20.05
C ASN A 149 24.52 -2.67 19.28
N GLN A 150 25.04 -1.52 19.70
CA GLN A 150 26.20 -0.88 19.08
C GLN A 150 27.45 -1.78 19.07
N ASN A 151 27.64 -2.62 20.10
CA ASN A 151 28.75 -3.57 20.16
C ASN A 151 28.71 -4.57 19.00
N PHE A 152 27.51 -4.95 18.54
CA PHE A 152 27.36 -5.79 17.37
C PHE A 152 27.74 -5.05 16.08
N LEU A 153 27.33 -3.79 15.93
CA LEU A 153 27.72 -2.98 14.77
C LEU A 153 29.24 -2.77 14.71
N HIS A 154 29.89 -2.61 15.87
CA HIS A 154 31.35 -2.59 15.95
C HIS A 154 31.97 -3.93 15.54
N LEU A 155 31.42 -5.05 16.01
CA LEU A 155 31.90 -6.39 15.62
C LEU A 155 31.81 -6.61 14.09
N VAL A 156 30.71 -6.21 13.44
CA VAL A 156 30.58 -6.29 11.98
C VAL A 156 31.66 -5.44 11.30
N ARG A 157 31.94 -4.25 11.86
CA ARG A 157 32.99 -3.37 11.32
C ARG A 157 34.40 -3.95 11.47
N ASP A 158 34.68 -4.66 12.55
CA ASP A 158 35.96 -5.32 12.75
C ASP A 158 36.13 -6.50 11.78
N CYS A 159 35.06 -7.25 11.50
CA CYS A 159 35.07 -8.39 10.59
C CYS A 159 35.40 -8.02 9.13
N TRP A 160 35.12 -6.78 8.70
CA TRP A 160 35.46 -6.30 7.36
C TRP A 160 36.62 -5.30 7.32
N SER A 161 37.53 -5.33 8.31
CA SER A 161 38.74 -4.48 8.27
C SER A 161 39.48 -4.63 6.93
N GLU A 162 40.05 -3.53 6.42
CA GLU A 162 40.84 -3.54 5.19
C GLU A 162 42.08 -4.43 5.32
N ASN A 163 42.68 -4.47 6.51
CA ASN A 163 43.83 -5.30 6.79
C ASN A 163 43.38 -6.69 7.28
N PRO A 164 43.67 -7.79 6.55
CA PRO A 164 43.17 -9.12 6.91
C PRO A 164 43.55 -9.61 8.32
N PRO A 165 44.79 -9.40 8.83
CA PRO A 165 45.18 -9.82 10.18
C PRO A 165 44.48 -9.07 11.32
N GLU A 166 43.88 -7.90 11.05
CA GLU A 166 43.11 -7.15 12.06
C GLU A 166 41.70 -7.72 12.24
N ARG A 167 41.23 -8.55 11.30
CA ARG A 167 39.92 -9.18 11.40
C ARG A 167 39.95 -10.22 12.54
N PRO A 168 38.92 -10.26 13.40
CA PRO A 168 38.82 -11.27 14.43
C PRO A 168 38.72 -12.67 13.82
N LYS A 169 39.25 -13.68 14.51
CA LYS A 169 39.04 -15.08 14.10
C LYS A 169 37.57 -15.44 14.28
N ILE A 170 37.05 -16.31 13.41
CA ILE A 170 35.62 -16.67 13.45
C ILE A 170 35.18 -17.28 14.80
N ASP A 171 36.07 -17.98 15.52
CA ASP A 171 35.82 -18.46 16.87
C ASP A 171 35.59 -17.34 17.90
N GLN A 172 36.32 -16.21 17.74
CA GLN A 172 36.15 -15.02 18.57
C GLN A 172 34.82 -14.34 18.25
N VAL A 173 34.51 -14.18 16.95
CA VAL A 173 33.24 -13.63 16.45
C VAL A 173 32.05 -14.41 17.03
N ARG A 174 32.03 -15.75 16.90
CA ARG A 174 30.99 -16.61 17.47
C ARG A 174 30.84 -16.38 18.98
N SER A 175 31.95 -16.28 19.71
CA SER A 175 31.93 -16.08 21.16
C SER A 175 31.32 -14.74 21.55
N MET A 176 31.62 -13.67 20.81
CA MET A 176 31.04 -12.34 21.00
C MET A 176 29.55 -12.33 20.65
N LEU A 177 29.15 -12.95 19.54
CA LEU A 177 27.72 -13.07 19.16
C LEU A 177 26.92 -13.82 20.23
N LYS A 178 27.48 -14.90 20.78
CA LYS A 178 26.82 -15.67 21.85
C LYS A 178 26.61 -14.83 23.11
N GLN A 179 27.55 -13.96 23.47
CA GLN A 179 27.41 -13.07 24.63
C GLN A 179 26.36 -11.98 24.41
N MET A 180 26.17 -11.53 23.17
CA MET A 180 25.16 -10.55 22.81
C MET A 180 23.73 -11.13 22.87
N VAL A 181 23.60 -12.45 22.71
CA VAL A 181 22.34 -13.18 22.90
C VAL A 181 22.27 -13.69 24.33
N SER A 182 22.05 -12.79 25.29
CA SER A 182 21.89 -13.13 26.71
C SER A 182 20.46 -12.85 27.16
N ASP A 183 19.56 -13.82 26.97
CA ASP A 183 18.74 -14.47 28.02
C ASP A 183 17.65 -15.32 27.36
N GLY A 184 17.57 -16.58 27.74
CA GLY A 184 16.51 -17.49 27.33
C GLY A 184 17.02 -18.63 26.48
N ASN A 185 17.00 -19.81 27.09
CA ASN A 185 17.10 -21.12 26.46
C ASN A 185 15.86 -21.40 25.58
N LYS A 186 15.42 -20.41 24.79
CA LYS A 186 14.27 -20.49 23.90
C LYS A 186 14.75 -21.10 22.59
N ASN A 187 14.17 -22.23 22.22
CA ASN A 187 14.38 -22.81 20.90
C ASN A 187 13.85 -21.83 19.85
N LEU A 188 14.67 -21.50 18.83
CA LEU A 188 14.27 -20.60 17.74
C LEU A 188 12.95 -21.03 17.10
N MET A 189 12.75 -22.34 16.96
CA MET A 189 11.52 -22.89 16.40
C MET A 189 10.30 -22.52 17.26
N ASP A 190 10.36 -22.74 18.58
CA ASP A 190 9.25 -22.41 19.49
C ASP A 190 8.96 -20.90 19.48
N TYR A 191 10.00 -20.08 19.35
CA TYR A 191 9.87 -18.64 19.26
C TYR A 191 9.18 -18.20 17.95
N VAL A 192 9.65 -18.70 16.81
CA VAL A 192 9.07 -18.39 15.50
C VAL A 192 7.64 -18.93 15.41
N PHE A 193 7.35 -20.11 15.97
CA PHE A 193 5.97 -20.62 16.03
C PHE A 193 5.05 -19.74 16.85
N GLY A 194 5.45 -19.35 18.07
CA GLY A 194 4.64 -18.45 18.89
C GLY A 194 4.40 -17.10 18.22
N MET A 195 5.41 -16.58 17.52
CA MET A 195 5.28 -15.36 16.73
C MET A 195 4.28 -15.54 15.57
N LEU A 196 4.40 -16.63 14.79
CA LEU A 196 3.49 -16.96 13.70
C LEU A 196 2.04 -17.12 14.17
N GLU A 197 1.81 -17.78 15.31
CA GLU A 197 0.50 -17.94 15.91
C GLU A 197 -0.12 -16.59 16.32
N GLN A 198 0.67 -15.71 16.94
CA GLN A 198 0.21 -14.37 17.31
C GLN A 198 -0.15 -13.53 16.07
N TYR A 199 0.67 -13.58 15.02
CA TYR A 199 0.36 -12.89 13.77
C TYR A 199 -0.88 -13.45 13.08
N ALA A 200 -1.02 -14.77 13.01
CA ALA A 200 -2.21 -15.40 12.43
C ALA A 200 -3.47 -14.97 13.19
N SER A 201 -3.43 -14.98 14.52
CA SER A 201 -4.54 -14.54 15.37
C SER A 201 -4.87 -13.06 15.18
N SER A 202 -3.85 -12.19 15.11
CA SER A 202 -4.06 -10.75 14.87
C SER A 202 -4.66 -10.48 13.50
N LEU A 203 -4.19 -11.20 12.47
CA LEU A 203 -4.68 -11.04 11.10
C LEU A 203 -6.12 -11.55 10.98
N GLU A 204 -6.45 -12.66 11.62
CA GLU A 204 -7.82 -13.17 11.69
C GLU A 204 -8.76 -12.14 12.33
N GLN A 205 -8.34 -11.51 13.43
CA GLN A 205 -9.10 -10.46 14.09
C GLN A 205 -9.32 -9.23 13.18
N GLU A 206 -8.27 -8.77 12.48
CA GLU A 206 -8.36 -7.65 11.55
C GLU A 206 -9.28 -7.95 10.37
N VAL A 207 -9.18 -9.16 9.80
CA VAL A 207 -10.06 -9.63 8.72
C VAL A 207 -11.52 -9.67 9.20
N GLU A 208 -11.76 -10.14 10.42
CA GLU A 208 -13.11 -10.16 10.99
C GLU A 208 -13.68 -8.74 11.16
N GLU A 209 -12.89 -7.81 11.68
CA GLU A 209 -13.30 -6.42 11.87
C GLU A 209 -13.62 -5.73 10.54
N ARG A 210 -12.73 -5.85 9.55
CA ARG A 210 -12.95 -5.29 8.20
C ARG A 210 -14.14 -5.92 7.50
N THR A 211 -14.36 -7.22 7.68
CA THR A 211 -15.54 -7.91 7.15
C THR A 211 -16.82 -7.37 7.80
N ARG A 212 -16.80 -7.11 9.11
CA ARG A 212 -17.93 -6.54 9.84
C ARG A 212 -18.27 -5.13 9.36
N GLU A 213 -17.27 -4.27 9.17
CA GLU A 213 -17.44 -2.93 8.61
C GLU A 213 -18.04 -2.96 7.20
N LEU A 214 -17.51 -3.83 6.33
CA LEU A 214 -18.02 -4.00 4.97
C LEU A 214 -19.48 -4.45 4.96
N VAL A 215 -19.88 -5.36 5.87
CA VAL A 215 -21.26 -5.82 5.99
C VAL A 215 -22.19 -4.67 6.41
N GLU A 216 -21.79 -3.85 7.38
CA GLU A 216 -22.61 -2.72 7.83
C GLU A 216 -22.72 -1.63 6.77
N GLU A 217 -21.64 -1.34 6.04
CA GLU A 217 -21.67 -0.36 4.96
C GLU A 217 -22.52 -0.84 3.77
N LYS A 218 -22.42 -2.12 3.42
CA LYS A 218 -23.32 -2.76 2.45
C LYS A 218 -24.78 -2.67 2.88
N ARG A 219 -25.08 -2.89 4.17
CA ARG A 219 -26.44 -2.78 4.71
C ARG A 219 -26.99 -1.37 4.56
N LYS A 220 -26.20 -0.33 4.86
CA LYS A 220 -26.59 1.07 4.69
C LYS A 220 -26.84 1.40 3.21
N SER A 221 -25.95 0.95 2.32
CA SER A 221 -26.09 1.10 0.87
C SER A 221 -27.38 0.46 0.35
N ASP A 222 -27.67 -0.78 0.76
CA ASP A 222 -28.89 -1.49 0.39
C ASP A 222 -30.16 -0.76 0.88
N ILE A 223 -30.16 -0.24 2.11
CA ILE A 223 -31.30 0.52 2.64
C ILE A 223 -31.56 1.79 1.82
N LEU A 224 -30.50 2.50 1.43
CA LEU A 224 -30.64 3.71 0.61
C LEU A 224 -31.17 3.37 -0.79
N LEU A 225 -30.66 2.30 -1.41
CA LEU A 225 -31.11 1.83 -2.71
C LEU A 225 -32.61 1.49 -2.69
N TYR A 226 -33.08 0.77 -1.66
CA TYR A 226 -34.51 0.43 -1.52
C TYR A 226 -35.41 1.62 -1.15
N ARG A 227 -34.84 2.74 -0.69
CA ARG A 227 -35.58 4.01 -0.50
C ARG A 227 -35.73 4.79 -1.81
N MET A 228 -34.82 4.62 -2.75
CA MET A 228 -34.83 5.32 -4.04
C MET A 228 -35.57 4.54 -5.13
N LEU A 229 -35.51 3.20 -5.09
CA LEU A 229 -36.06 2.34 -6.14
C LEU A 229 -36.94 1.23 -5.54
N PRO A 230 -38.01 0.80 -6.24
CA PRO A 230 -38.75 -0.39 -5.88
C PRO A 230 -37.82 -1.60 -5.74
N LYS A 231 -38.06 -2.45 -4.73
CA LYS A 231 -37.19 -3.59 -4.41
C LYS A 231 -36.89 -4.48 -5.63
N GLN A 232 -37.90 -4.74 -6.47
CA GLN A 232 -37.73 -5.56 -7.68
C GLN A 232 -36.74 -4.95 -8.69
N VAL A 233 -36.76 -3.62 -8.85
CA VAL A 233 -35.84 -2.88 -9.74
C VAL A 233 -34.44 -2.83 -9.14
N ALA A 234 -34.34 -2.55 -7.83
CA ALA A 234 -33.07 -2.51 -7.10
C ALA A 234 -32.31 -3.85 -7.14
N GLU A 235 -32.99 -4.98 -6.97
CA GLU A 235 -32.35 -6.31 -7.01
C GLU A 235 -31.86 -6.66 -8.43
N LYS A 236 -32.63 -6.35 -9.48
CA LYS A 236 -32.19 -6.52 -10.88
C LYS A 236 -30.95 -5.68 -11.18
N LEU A 237 -30.94 -4.42 -10.75
CA LEU A 237 -29.77 -3.53 -10.92
C LEU A 237 -28.54 -4.02 -10.14
N LYS A 238 -28.71 -4.56 -8.93
CA LYS A 238 -27.62 -5.15 -8.15
C LYS A 238 -26.97 -6.36 -8.84
N LEU A 239 -27.73 -7.09 -9.65
CA LEU A 239 -27.25 -8.20 -10.47
C LEU A 239 -26.64 -7.73 -11.80
N GLY A 240 -26.65 -6.41 -12.08
CA GLY A 240 -26.21 -5.85 -13.36
C GLY A 240 -27.17 -6.14 -14.51
N GLU A 241 -28.40 -6.54 -14.22
CA GLU A 241 -29.41 -6.84 -15.22
C GLU A 241 -30.06 -5.56 -15.75
N TYR A 242 -30.42 -5.59 -17.04
CA TYR A 242 -31.22 -4.54 -17.65
C TYR A 242 -32.66 -4.61 -17.09
N VAL A 243 -33.21 -3.45 -16.71
CA VAL A 243 -34.59 -3.33 -16.23
C VAL A 243 -35.46 -2.90 -17.40
N GLU A 244 -36.28 -3.82 -17.91
CA GLU A 244 -37.24 -3.49 -18.97
C GLU A 244 -38.34 -2.55 -18.46
N PRO A 245 -38.74 -1.52 -19.23
CA PRO A 245 -39.88 -0.68 -18.90
C PRO A 245 -41.17 -1.48 -18.82
N GLU A 246 -41.85 -1.42 -17.68
CA GLU A 246 -43.13 -2.10 -17.47
C GLU A 246 -44.31 -1.16 -17.76
N GLN A 247 -45.35 -1.69 -18.40
CA GLN A 247 -46.58 -0.96 -18.66
C GLN A 247 -47.66 -1.36 -17.64
N PHE A 248 -48.24 -0.36 -16.98
CA PHE A 248 -49.33 -0.55 -16.04
C PHE A 248 -50.64 -0.03 -16.62
N MET A 249 -51.75 -0.75 -16.38
CA MET A 249 -53.09 -0.36 -16.85
C MET A 249 -53.61 0.92 -16.19
N ALA A 250 -53.13 1.23 -14.98
CA ALA A 250 -53.46 2.43 -14.24
C ALA A 250 -52.33 2.77 -13.26
N ALA A 251 -52.09 4.06 -13.03
CA ALA A 251 -51.12 4.56 -12.05
C ALA A 251 -51.79 5.62 -11.17
N THR A 252 -51.52 5.59 -9.87
CA THR A 252 -52.07 6.57 -8.91
C THR A 252 -51.29 7.88 -8.89
N ILE A 253 -50.00 7.82 -9.21
CA ILE A 253 -49.08 8.97 -9.23
C ILE A 253 -48.17 8.82 -10.46
N PHE A 254 -48.05 9.87 -11.27
CA PHE A 254 -47.23 9.90 -12.48
C PHE A 254 -46.11 10.94 -12.33
N PHE A 255 -44.86 10.48 -12.40
CA PHE A 255 -43.68 11.34 -12.47
C PHE A 255 -43.14 11.32 -13.90
N SER A 256 -43.18 12.49 -14.55
CA SER A 256 -42.61 12.67 -15.89
C SER A 256 -41.53 13.74 -15.82
N ASP A 257 -40.32 13.37 -16.23
CA ASP A 257 -39.21 14.30 -16.40
C ASP A 257 -38.91 14.46 -17.90
N VAL A 258 -38.58 15.68 -18.31
CA VAL A 258 -38.23 16.01 -19.69
C VAL A 258 -36.75 16.36 -19.71
N VAL A 259 -35.93 15.37 -20.10
CA VAL A 259 -34.48 15.55 -20.24
C VAL A 259 -34.21 16.61 -21.30
N SER A 260 -33.30 17.55 -21.01
CA SER A 260 -32.92 18.65 -21.90
C SER A 260 -34.02 19.69 -22.15
N PHE A 261 -34.80 20.03 -21.12
CA PHE A 261 -35.79 21.12 -21.09
C PHE A 261 -35.29 22.44 -21.70
N THR A 262 -33.99 22.75 -21.57
CA THR A 262 -33.37 23.97 -22.11
C THR A 262 -33.10 23.95 -23.62
N THR A 263 -33.14 22.79 -24.29
CA THR A 263 -32.79 22.67 -25.72
C THR A 263 -34.01 22.41 -26.61
N LEU A 264 -35.15 21.99 -26.02
CA LEU A 264 -36.39 21.79 -26.76
C LEU A 264 -37.11 23.13 -26.98
N ALA A 265 -37.36 23.47 -28.24
CA ALA A 265 -38.06 24.69 -28.63
C ALA A 265 -39.45 24.80 -27.99
N ILE A 266 -39.78 26.01 -27.51
CA ILE A 266 -41.01 26.41 -26.79
C ILE A 266 -42.31 25.81 -27.37
N ASN A 267 -42.39 25.63 -28.69
CA ASN A 267 -43.58 25.10 -29.37
C ASN A 267 -43.84 23.60 -29.14
N LEU A 268 -42.79 22.78 -29.07
CA LEU A 268 -42.95 21.34 -28.80
C LEU A 268 -43.39 21.11 -27.35
N LEU A 269 -42.84 21.91 -26.44
CA LEU A 269 -43.14 21.87 -25.02
C LEU A 269 -44.59 22.33 -24.76
N ASN A 270 -45.03 23.41 -25.40
CA ASN A 270 -46.43 23.85 -25.33
C ASN A 270 -47.39 22.77 -25.84
N GLY A 271 -47.08 22.11 -26.96
CA GLY A 271 -47.92 21.00 -27.47
C GLY A 271 -48.00 19.81 -26.50
N LEU A 272 -46.89 19.48 -25.84
CA LEU A 272 -46.84 18.40 -24.85
C LEU A 272 -47.65 18.75 -23.59
N TYR A 273 -47.50 19.97 -23.05
CA TYR A 273 -48.28 20.43 -21.90
C TYR A 273 -49.77 20.56 -22.22
N THR A 274 -50.16 21.09 -23.38
CA THR A 274 -51.57 21.13 -23.81
C THR A 274 -52.16 19.73 -23.92
N SER A 275 -51.37 18.75 -24.39
CA SER A 275 -51.81 17.35 -24.45
C SER A 275 -52.00 16.76 -23.05
N PHE A 276 -51.10 17.05 -22.11
CA PHE A 276 -51.25 16.64 -20.71
C PHE A 276 -52.43 17.32 -20.02
N ASP A 277 -52.63 18.62 -20.22
CA ASP A 277 -53.75 19.36 -19.64
C ASP A 277 -55.09 18.82 -20.18
N GLY A 278 -55.18 18.44 -21.46
CA GLY A 278 -56.37 17.79 -22.01
C GLY A 278 -56.66 16.40 -21.43
N ILE A 279 -55.61 15.63 -21.07
CA ILE A 279 -55.75 14.36 -20.35
C ILE A 279 -56.20 14.61 -18.90
N ILE A 280 -55.67 15.65 -18.25
CA ILE A 280 -56.05 16.06 -16.89
C ILE A 280 -57.53 16.48 -16.85
N ASP A 281 -57.99 17.29 -17.79
CA ASP A 281 -59.39 17.76 -17.83
C ASP A 281 -60.42 16.62 -18.01
N THR A 282 -60.00 15.50 -18.59
CA THR A 282 -60.87 14.33 -18.86
C THR A 282 -60.85 13.28 -17.76
N HIS A 283 -59.97 13.42 -16.76
CA HIS A 283 -59.79 12.44 -15.68
C HIS A 283 -59.82 13.13 -14.30
N ASP A 284 -60.23 12.43 -13.24
CA ASP A 284 -60.22 12.97 -11.86
C ASP A 284 -58.81 12.97 -11.26
N VAL A 285 -57.89 13.74 -11.86
CA VAL A 285 -56.47 13.79 -11.50
C VAL A 285 -56.05 15.22 -11.18
N TYR A 286 -55.25 15.39 -10.12
CA TYR A 286 -54.77 16.70 -9.68
C TYR A 286 -53.34 16.96 -10.17
N LYS A 287 -53.15 18.06 -10.92
CA LYS A 287 -51.83 18.50 -11.34
C LYS A 287 -51.06 19.13 -10.18
N VAL A 288 -49.96 18.51 -9.80
CA VAL A 288 -49.01 19.03 -8.80
C VAL A 288 -47.83 19.67 -9.54
N GLU A 289 -47.68 20.99 -9.41
CA GLU A 289 -46.54 21.71 -9.95
C GLU A 289 -45.45 21.86 -8.88
N THR A 290 -44.24 21.38 -9.17
CA THR A 290 -43.07 21.57 -8.32
C THR A 290 -42.23 22.71 -8.85
N ILE A 291 -41.95 23.70 -8.01
CA ILE A 291 -41.09 24.83 -8.37
C ILE A 291 -39.62 24.42 -8.13
N GLY A 292 -38.88 24.20 -9.22
CA GLY A 292 -37.46 23.90 -9.22
C GLY A 292 -36.75 24.65 -10.35
N ASP A 293 -35.50 25.06 -10.11
CA ASP A 293 -34.62 25.59 -11.16
C ASP A 293 -33.77 24.47 -11.71
N ALA A 294 -33.64 24.41 -13.04
CA ALA A 294 -32.84 23.39 -13.71
C ALA A 294 -31.41 23.37 -13.16
N GLY A 295 -30.93 22.18 -12.79
CA GLY A 295 -29.59 21.99 -12.22
C GLY A 295 -29.44 22.38 -10.75
N ARG A 296 -30.53 22.68 -10.03
CA ARG A 296 -30.49 23.06 -8.61
C ARG A 296 -31.38 22.16 -7.77
N ILE A 297 -30.89 21.76 -6.59
CA ILE A 297 -31.63 20.92 -5.65
C ILE A 297 -32.25 21.82 -4.58
N HIS A 298 -33.58 21.86 -4.55
CA HIS A 298 -34.35 22.57 -3.52
C HIS A 298 -34.24 21.82 -2.19
N ILE A 299 -33.86 22.49 -1.11
CA ILE A 299 -33.88 21.94 0.25
C ILE A 299 -34.62 22.85 1.24
N SER A 300 -35.25 22.25 2.25
CA SER A 300 -35.94 22.97 3.33
C SER A 300 -34.95 23.57 4.34
N THR A 301 -35.37 24.54 5.16
CA THR A 301 -34.55 25.07 6.28
C THR A 301 -34.02 23.97 7.19
N THR A 302 -34.86 22.98 7.52
CA THR A 302 -34.44 21.84 8.35
C THR A 302 -33.34 21.04 7.65
N THR A 303 -33.53 20.70 6.37
CA THR A 303 -32.53 19.98 5.59
C THR A 303 -31.22 20.77 5.46
N ASN A 304 -31.29 22.08 5.24
CA ASN A 304 -30.12 22.97 5.21
C ASN A 304 -29.34 22.91 6.53
N HIS A 305 -30.03 23.02 7.67
CA HIS A 305 -29.38 22.93 8.97
C HIS A 305 -28.68 21.58 9.18
N TYR A 306 -29.31 20.47 8.80
CA TYR A 306 -28.69 19.14 8.89
C TYR A 306 -27.45 19.01 8.00
N LEU A 307 -27.54 19.44 6.73
CA LEU A 307 -26.44 19.32 5.77
C LEU A 307 -25.24 20.21 6.12
N THR A 308 -25.49 21.44 6.61
CA THR A 308 -24.42 22.40 6.91
C THR A 308 -23.84 22.25 8.32
N ASN A 309 -24.68 21.99 9.33
CA ASN A 309 -24.27 22.04 10.75
C ASN A 309 -24.13 20.68 11.42
N ILE A 310 -24.81 19.63 10.93
CA ILE A 310 -24.77 18.29 11.56
C ILE A 310 -23.85 17.36 10.78
N ILE A 311 -24.08 17.21 9.47
CA ILE A 311 -23.24 16.38 8.59
C ILE A 311 -21.97 17.16 8.20
N GLY A 312 -22.13 18.43 7.82
CA GLY A 312 -21.03 19.28 7.35
C GLY A 312 -20.60 18.95 5.91
N GLY A 313 -19.80 19.82 5.30
CA GLY A 313 -19.24 19.62 3.96
C GLY A 313 -20.14 19.98 2.79
N TYR A 314 -21.41 20.33 3.01
CA TYR A 314 -22.32 20.77 1.94
C TYR A 314 -22.44 22.29 1.88
N VAL A 315 -22.43 22.85 0.66
CA VAL A 315 -22.58 24.28 0.39
C VAL A 315 -23.99 24.55 -0.10
N THR A 316 -24.65 25.56 0.49
CA THR A 316 -26.02 25.94 0.17
C THR A 316 -26.11 27.46 0.00
N GLU A 317 -27.12 27.92 -0.75
CA GLU A 317 -27.44 29.34 -0.88
C GLU A 317 -28.92 29.61 -0.56
N PRO A 318 -29.25 30.76 0.05
CA PRO A 318 -30.63 31.12 0.34
C PRO A 318 -31.39 31.40 -0.94
N ARG A 319 -32.53 30.73 -1.10
CA ARG A 319 -33.48 30.97 -2.20
C ARG A 319 -34.49 32.07 -1.85
N GLY A 320 -34.73 32.27 -0.55
CA GLY A 320 -35.74 33.18 -0.02
C GLY A 320 -37.06 32.49 0.30
N GLU A 321 -38.09 33.30 0.53
CA GLU A 321 -39.43 32.85 0.91
C GLU A 321 -40.21 32.31 -0.30
N VAL A 322 -40.77 31.11 -0.12
CA VAL A 322 -41.49 30.37 -1.16
C VAL A 322 -42.81 29.91 -0.58
N ILE A 323 -43.89 30.18 -1.30
CA ILE A 323 -45.21 29.68 -0.92
C ILE A 323 -45.28 28.19 -1.26
N ILE A 324 -45.31 27.35 -0.24
CA ILE A 324 -45.53 25.92 -0.39
C ILE A 324 -47.01 25.64 -0.16
N LYS A 325 -47.70 25.19 -1.20
CA LYS A 325 -49.13 24.83 -1.13
C LYS A 325 -49.34 23.84 0.04
N GLY A 326 -50.20 24.22 0.99
CA GLY A 326 -50.52 23.43 2.19
C GLY A 326 -49.64 23.70 3.43
N LYS A 327 -48.55 24.48 3.32
CA LYS A 327 -47.69 24.84 4.47
C LYS A 327 -47.48 26.35 4.66
N GLY A 328 -47.90 27.17 3.69
CA GLY A 328 -47.74 28.61 3.75
C GLY A 328 -46.37 29.06 3.25
N VAL A 329 -45.98 30.26 3.65
CA VAL A 329 -44.69 30.85 3.27
C VAL A 329 -43.58 30.15 4.07
N MET A 330 -42.59 29.59 3.36
CA MET A 330 -41.44 28.94 3.97
C MET A 330 -40.15 29.49 3.36
N GLU A 331 -39.15 29.73 4.20
CA GLU A 331 -37.80 30.01 3.73
C GLU A 331 -37.16 28.72 3.20
N THR A 332 -36.45 28.80 2.08
CA THR A 332 -35.87 27.63 1.39
C THR A 332 -34.48 27.94 0.88
N PHE A 333 -33.71 26.89 0.57
CA PHE A 333 -32.31 26.99 0.14
C PHE A 333 -32.08 26.14 -1.10
N TRP A 334 -31.10 26.54 -1.93
CA TRP A 334 -30.55 25.69 -2.97
C TRP A 334 -29.31 24.98 -2.44
N LEU A 335 -29.19 23.68 -2.71
CA LEU A 335 -27.96 22.92 -2.48
C LEU A 335 -27.04 23.06 -3.69
N LEU A 336 -25.82 23.56 -3.47
CA LEU A 336 -24.83 23.85 -4.51
C LEU A 336 -23.82 22.72 -4.73
N GLY A 337 -23.60 21.87 -3.73
CA GLY A 337 -22.69 20.72 -3.83
C GLY A 337 -21.97 20.42 -2.52
N HIS A 338 -20.97 19.54 -2.60
CA HIS A 338 -20.10 19.18 -1.48
C HIS A 338 -18.72 19.83 -1.64
N SER A 339 -18.14 20.37 -0.57
CA SER A 339 -16.78 20.90 -0.54
C SER A 339 -15.80 19.76 -0.85
N GLY A 340 -15.39 19.64 -2.11
CA GLY A 340 -14.56 18.56 -2.64
C GLY A 340 -14.85 18.20 -4.10
N ASP A 341 -16.05 18.48 -4.60
CA ASP A 341 -16.41 18.23 -5.99
C ASP A 341 -15.96 19.37 -6.92
N SER A 342 -15.39 19.02 -8.08
CA SER A 342 -14.82 19.95 -9.06
C SER A 342 -15.86 20.73 -9.89
N HIS A 343 -17.15 20.44 -9.73
CA HIS A 343 -18.25 21.13 -10.39
C HIS A 343 -19.02 22.01 -9.40
N TYR A 344 -18.47 23.20 -9.14
CA TYR A 344 -19.20 24.28 -8.48
C TYR A 344 -20.18 24.90 -9.48
N PHE A 345 -21.47 24.87 -9.18
CA PHE A 345 -22.43 25.76 -9.85
C PHE A 345 -22.29 27.18 -9.27
N SER A 346 -21.26 27.91 -9.69
CA SER A 346 -21.16 29.35 -9.42
C SER A 346 -22.13 30.09 -10.33
N GLY A 347 -23.21 30.60 -9.74
CA GLY A 347 -24.19 31.43 -10.45
C GLY A 347 -23.59 32.77 -10.88
N THR A 348 -23.04 32.84 -12.08
CA THR A 348 -22.89 34.10 -12.84
C THR A 348 -23.17 33.84 -14.32
N GLY A 349 -24.44 33.97 -14.70
CA GLY A 349 -24.91 33.74 -16.07
C GLY A 349 -26.26 34.38 -16.35
N VAL A 350 -26.27 35.72 -16.38
CA VAL A 350 -27.29 36.59 -16.98
C VAL A 350 -28.57 36.81 -16.16
N ALA A 351 -28.47 37.71 -15.18
CA ALA A 351 -29.52 38.69 -14.92
C ALA A 351 -29.09 40.02 -15.53
N ASN A 352 -29.80 40.46 -16.59
CA ASN A 352 -30.19 41.86 -16.82
C ASN A 352 -30.77 42.03 -18.22
N ALA A 353 -32.09 42.25 -18.29
CA ALA A 353 -32.68 43.38 -19.01
C ALA A 353 -34.16 43.51 -18.61
N ASP A 354 -34.39 44.53 -17.78
CA ASP A 354 -35.51 45.45 -17.84
C ASP A 354 -36.92 44.99 -17.43
N ARG A 355 -37.20 45.22 -16.15
CA ARG A 355 -38.47 45.81 -15.70
C ARG A 355 -38.42 47.32 -15.96
N ASP A 356 -39.24 47.84 -16.87
CA ASP A 356 -40.08 49.04 -16.68
C ASP A 356 -40.84 49.50 -17.95
N THR A 357 -42.16 49.35 -17.92
CA THR A 357 -43.23 50.21 -18.52
C THR A 357 -43.42 50.33 -20.05
N PRO A 358 -44.60 50.79 -20.55
CA PRO A 358 -45.99 50.43 -20.24
C PRO A 358 -46.78 50.03 -21.52
N GLU A 359 -47.99 49.45 -21.38
CA GLU A 359 -48.92 49.27 -22.51
C GLU A 359 -49.21 50.60 -23.23
N PRO A 360 -49.31 50.57 -24.58
CA PRO A 360 -50.53 51.09 -25.18
C PRO A 360 -51.04 50.33 -26.43
N VAL A 361 -52.37 50.12 -26.40
CA VAL A 361 -53.38 49.90 -27.45
C VAL A 361 -53.26 48.68 -28.37
#